data_AF-A0A432T3Q5-F1
#
_entry.id   AF-A0A432T3Q5-F1
#
_cell.length_a   1.000
_cell.length_b   1.000
_cell.length_c   1.000
_cell.angle_alpha   90.00
_cell.angle_beta   90.00
_cell.angle_gamma   90.00
#
_symmetry.space_group_name_H-M   'P 1'
#
loop_
_entity.id
_entity.type
_entity.pdbx_description
1 polymer ?
#
loop_
_entity_poly.entity_id
_entity_poly.type
_entity_poly.pdbx_seq_one_letter_code
_entity_poly.pdbx_strand_id
1 'polypeptide(L)' 'MKNVLKELYGTGILFFYYMKYIILIGWPLLRFGLEYKDNIIIDILWLYCLALMIKDIIYKFVLKKSYCPNDSCSSKK' A
#
# COMPACT_ATOMS: atom_id res chain seq x y z
N MET A 1 10.53 16.67 17.75
CA MET A 1 9.23 15.96 17.60
C MET A 1 8.76 15.81 16.16
N LYS A 2 8.75 16.87 15.32
CA LYS A 2 8.33 16.76 13.89
C LYS A 2 9.15 15.75 13.07
N ASN A 3 10.44 15.62 13.34
CA ASN A 3 11.33 14.71 12.59
C ASN A 3 11.07 13.23 12.96
N VAL A 4 10.88 12.93 14.24
CA VAL A 4 10.65 11.55 14.72
C VAL A 4 9.35 10.98 14.13
N LEU A 5 8.27 11.78 14.08
CA LEU A 5 7.01 11.36 13.46
C LEU A 5 7.17 11.11 11.95
N LYS A 6 8.01 11.91 11.27
CA LYS A 6 8.31 11.76 9.85
C LYS A 6 9.12 10.48 9.57
N GLU A 7 10.08 10.18 10.43
CA GLU A 7 10.87 8.94 10.38
C GLU A 7 10.03 7.72 10.72
N LEU A 8 9.19 7.78 11.76
CA LEU A 8 8.29 6.69 12.12
C LEU A 8 7.28 6.40 11.01
N TYR A 9 6.78 7.45 10.35
CA TYR A 9 5.88 7.32 9.21
C TYR A 9 6.59 6.74 7.98
N GLY A 10 7.81 7.20 7.68
CA GLY A 10 8.62 6.66 6.59
C GLY A 10 8.99 5.19 6.80
N THR A 11 9.49 4.87 7.99
CA THR A 11 9.85 3.49 8.39
C THR A 11 8.61 2.60 8.44
N GLY A 12 7.49 3.11 8.95
CA GLY A 12 6.21 2.41 8.97
C GLY A 12 5.74 2.07 7.56
N ILE A 13 5.75 3.03 6.63
CA ILE A 13 5.40 2.78 5.23
C ILE A 13 6.31 1.72 4.62
N LEU A 14 7.63 1.80 4.84
CA LEU A 14 8.57 0.83 4.30
C LEU A 14 8.33 -0.58 4.84
N PHE A 15 8.08 -0.68 6.16
CA PHE A 15 7.73 -1.93 6.83
C PHE A 15 6.43 -2.51 6.27
N PHE A 16 5.37 -1.71 6.19
CA PHE A 16 4.09 -2.12 5.62
C PHE A 16 4.24 -2.49 4.14
N TYR A 17 5.15 -1.86 3.38
CA TYR A 17 5.37 -2.19 1.98
C TYR A 17 5.83 -3.65 1.78
N TYR A 18 6.72 -4.13 2.65
CA TYR A 18 7.19 -5.52 2.63
C TYR A 18 6.21 -6.49 3.28
N MET A 19 5.59 -6.09 4.39
CA MET A 19 4.69 -6.95 5.17
C MET A 19 3.27 -7.04 4.62
N LYS A 20 2.85 -6.14 3.72
CA LYS A 20 1.46 -6.09 3.24
C LYS A 20 0.98 -7.40 2.67
N TYR A 21 1.81 -8.13 1.92
CA TYR A 21 1.40 -9.37 1.27
C TYR A 21 1.26 -10.51 2.27
N ILE A 22 2.15 -10.56 3.26
CA ILE A 22 2.11 -11.55 4.35
C ILE A 22 0.86 -11.32 5.21
N ILE A 23 0.54 -10.07 5.53
CA ILE A 23 -0.66 -9.74 6.32
C ILE A 23 -1.92 -9.99 5.48
N LEU A 24 -1.94 -9.57 4.20
CA LEU A 24 -3.09 -9.73 3.31
C LEU A 24 -3.50 -11.19 3.10
N ILE A 25 -2.53 -12.08 2.92
CA ILE A 25 -2.76 -13.50 2.65
C ILE A 25 -2.77 -14.31 3.95
N GLY A 26 -1.88 -13.96 4.89
CA GLY A 26 -1.75 -14.64 6.17
C GLY A 26 -3.01 -14.48 7.03
N TRP A 27 -3.59 -13.28 7.11
CA TRP A 27 -4.79 -13.08 7.94
C TRP A 27 -6.00 -13.94 7.53
N PRO A 28 -6.45 -13.96 6.25
CA PRO A 28 -7.51 -14.87 5.83
C PRO A 28 -7.10 -16.34 5.95
N LEU A 29 -5.83 -16.70 5.70
CA LEU A 29 -5.36 -18.08 5.89
C LEU A 29 -5.47 -18.53 7.35
N LEU A 30 -5.11 -17.66 8.30
CA LEU A 30 -5.24 -17.90 9.74
C LEU A 30 -6.71 -17.99 10.16
N ARG A 31 -7.58 -17.15 9.57
CA ARG A 31 -9.01 -17.12 9.90
C ARG A 31 -9.78 -18.33 9.36
N PHE A 32 -9.54 -18.70 8.09
CA PHE A 32 -10.26 -19.80 7.43
C PHE A 32 -9.59 -21.17 7.59
N GLY A 33 -8.27 -21.20 7.83
CA GLY A 33 -7.50 -22.45 7.93
C GLY A 33 -7.26 -22.94 9.36
N LEU A 34 -7.16 -22.03 10.34
CA LEU A 34 -6.84 -22.36 11.73
C LEU A 34 -7.93 -21.95 12.74
N GLU A 35 -9.08 -21.44 12.27
CA GLU A 35 -10.20 -20.93 13.10
C GLU A 35 -9.71 -20.01 14.25
N TYR A 36 -8.70 -19.19 13.95
CA TYR A 36 -8.07 -18.36 14.95
C TYR A 36 -9.07 -17.31 15.46
N LYS A 37 -9.09 -17.10 16.77
CA LYS A 37 -10.02 -16.18 17.45
C LYS A 37 -9.97 -14.79 16.80
N ASP A 38 -11.16 -14.26 16.54
CA ASP A 38 -11.34 -12.95 15.93
C ASP A 38 -10.69 -11.85 16.79
N ASN A 39 -9.64 -11.26 16.24
CA ASN A 39 -8.93 -10.16 16.85
C ASN A 39 -9.13 -8.89 16.01
N ILE A 40 -9.97 -7.99 16.52
CA ILE A 40 -10.31 -6.69 15.90
C ILE A 40 -9.06 -5.88 15.55
N ILE A 41 -8.00 -5.99 16.36
CA ILE A 41 -6.72 -5.30 16.14
C ILE A 41 -6.08 -5.72 14.82
N ILE A 42 -6.05 -7.02 14.52
CA ILE A 42 -5.43 -7.52 13.29
C ILE A 42 -6.33 -7.22 12.09
N ASP A 43 -7.65 -7.24 12.28
CA ASP A 43 -8.60 -6.86 11.24
C ASP A 43 -8.42 -5.40 10.80
N ILE A 44 -8.29 -4.47 11.76
CA ILE A 44 -7.96 -3.06 11.48
C ILE A 44 -6.59 -2.91 10.81
N LEU A 45 -5.59 -3.67 11.26
CA LEU A 45 -4.24 -3.65 10.67
C LEU A 45 -4.25 -4.15 9.22
N TRP A 46 -5.04 -5.19 8.95
CA TRP A 46 -5.27 -5.73 7.62
C TRP A 46 -5.98 -4.72 6.73
N LEU A 47 -7.04 -4.07 7.22
CA LEU A 47 -7.77 -3.02 6.51
C LEU A 47 -6.86 -1.83 6.18
N TYR A 48 -5.95 -1.46 7.10
CA TYR A 48 -4.96 -0.41 6.88
C TYR A 48 -3.95 -0.79 5.78
N CYS A 49 -3.47 -2.04 5.76
CA CYS A 49 -2.62 -2.55 4.69
C CYS A 49 -3.33 -2.55 3.33
N LEU A 50 -4.63 -2.87 3.32
CA LEU A 50 -5.46 -2.84 2.12
C LEU A 50 -5.63 -1.41 1.60
N ALA A 51 -5.90 -0.44 2.48
CA ALA A 51 -5.99 0.98 2.11
C ALA A 51 -4.67 1.52 1.54
N LEU A 52 -3.52 1.16 2.13
CA LEU A 52 -2.20 1.49 1.59
C LEU A 52 -1.98 0.93 0.18
N MET A 53 -2.34 -0.34 -0.05
CA MET A 53 -2.30 -0.98 -1.37
C MET A 53 -3.18 -0.25 -2.39
N ILE A 54 -4.41 0.09 -2.02
CA ILE A 54 -5.32 0.84 -2.87
C ILE A 54 -4.69 2.20 -3.21
N LYS A 55 -4.11 2.91 -2.22
CA LYS A 55 -3.44 4.18 -2.47
C LYS A 55 -2.30 4.03 -3.48
N ASP A 56 -1.45 3.01 -3.31
CA ASP A 56 -0.35 2.71 -4.24
C ASP A 56 -0.86 2.39 -5.65
N ILE A 57 -1.92 1.59 -5.77
CA ILE A 57 -2.56 1.27 -7.05
C ILE A 57 -3.14 2.53 -7.67
N ILE A 58 -3.91 3.32 -6.94
CA ILE A 58 -4.48 4.59 -7.41
C ILE A 58 -3.35 5.52 -7.87
N TYR A 59 -2.28 5.69 -7.10
CA TYR A 59 -1.15 6.52 -7.48
C TYR A 59 -0.51 5.99 -8.78
N LYS A 60 -0.26 4.67 -8.86
CA LYS A 60 0.33 4.04 -10.04
C LYS A 60 -0.60 3.99 -11.25
N PHE A 61 -1.92 4.03 -11.09
CA PHE A 61 -2.89 3.94 -12.19
C PHE A 61 -3.33 5.34 -12.66
N VAL A 62 -3.50 6.28 -11.72
CA VAL A 62 -3.91 7.67 -11.99
C VAL A 62 -2.72 8.50 -12.45
N LEU A 63 -1.55 8.45 -11.79
CA LEU A 63 -0.38 9.23 -12.22
C LEU A 63 0.37 8.62 -13.40
N LYS A 64 0.24 7.31 -13.67
CA LYS A 64 0.78 6.73 -14.92
C LYS A 64 0.04 7.24 -16.16
N LYS A 65 -1.17 7.79 -16.02
CA LYS A 65 -1.88 8.47 -17.11
C LYS A 65 -1.28 9.86 -17.43
N SER A 66 -0.43 10.42 -16.55
CA SER A 66 0.27 11.69 -16.79
C SER A 66 1.58 11.52 -17.57
N TYR A 67 2.01 10.30 -17.89
CA TYR A 67 3.14 10.05 -18.79
C TYR A 67 2.68 9.60 -20.19
N CYS A 68 1.47 10.00 -20.62
CA CYS A 68 1.37 10.41 -22.02
C CYS A 68 1.93 11.83 -22.08
N PRO A 69 3.19 12.03 -22.53
CA PRO A 69 3.58 13.34 -22.97
C PRO A 69 2.63 13.65 -24.13
N ASN A 70 1.74 14.61 -23.93
CA ASN A 70 1.30 15.43 -25.05
C ASN A 70 2.52 16.21 -25.52
N ASP A 71 3.43 15.51 -26.16
CA ASP A 71 4.20 16.06 -27.25
C ASP A 71 3.71 15.28 -28.47
N SER A 72 3.12 15.89 -29.49
CA SER A 72 3.97 16.60 -30.43
C SER A 72 5.39 16.01 -30.51
N CYS A 73 5.51 14.70 -30.81
CA CYS A 73 6.53 14.25 -31.76
C CYS A 73 6.19 14.84 -33.14
N SER A 74 6.15 16.17 -33.22
CA SER A 74 6.14 16.92 -34.45
C SER A 74 7.58 17.23 -34.77
N SER A 75 8.05 16.58 -35.84
CA SER A 75 9.07 17.08 -36.76
C SER A 75 9.36 18.58 -36.60
N LYS A 76 10.61 18.93 -36.26
CA LYS A 76 11.41 20.03 -36.84
C LYS A 76 12.69 20.26 -36.01
N LYS A 77 13.81 19.72 -36.46
CA LYS A 77 14.81 20.46 -37.24
C LYS A 77 15.80 19.49 -37.86
#